data_AF-A0ABD3J0M6-F1
#
_entry.id   AF-A0ABD3J0M6-F1
#
_cell.length_a   1.000
_cell.length_b   1.000
_cell.length_c   1.000
_cell.angle_alpha   90.00
_cell.angle_beta   90.00
_cell.angle_gamma   90.00
#
_symmetry.space_group_name_H-M   'P 1'
#
loop_
_entity.id
_entity.type
_entity.pdbx_description
1 polymer ?
#
loop_
_entity_poly.entity_id
_entity_poly.type
_entity_poly.pdbx_seq_one_letter_code
_entity_poly.pdbx_strand_id
1 'polypeptide(L)' 'MGSGHLPLDGFGKSAYLHNLKYADVDLVNRDADNAFRIVTNPGCYDLQMKDKDARYGVNFFYGCPGYSDLCLK' A
#
# COMPACT_ATOMS: atom_id res chain seq x y z
N MET A 1 1.02 -12.50 0.10
CA MET A 1 1.03 -11.43 1.13
C MET A 1 -0.16 -10.51 0.84
N GLY A 2 -0.93 -10.14 1.86
CA GLY A 2 -2.17 -9.37 1.69
C GLY A 2 -3.42 -10.26 1.73
N SER A 3 -4.53 -9.77 1.19
CA SER A 3 -5.84 -10.41 1.24
C SER A 3 -6.15 -11.37 0.08
N GLY A 4 -5.19 -11.60 -0.84
CA GLY A 4 -5.46 -12.31 -2.10
C GLY A 4 -6.10 -11.43 -3.18
N HIS A 5 -6.29 -10.14 -2.91
CA HIS A 5 -6.87 -9.17 -3.83
C HIS A 5 -5.84 -8.14 -4.28
N LEU A 6 -6.03 -7.61 -5.49
CA LEU A 6 -5.21 -6.50 -6.02
C LEU A 6 -5.70 -5.18 -5.41
N PRO A 7 -4.81 -4.20 -5.18
CA PRO A 7 -5.15 -2.94 -4.52
C PRO A 7 -6.30 -2.15 -5.17
N LEU A 8 -6.58 -2.40 -6.46
CA LEU A 8 -7.70 -1.81 -7.19
C LEU A 8 -9.07 -2.24 -6.63
N ASP A 9 -9.17 -3.42 -6.00
CA ASP A 9 -10.40 -3.91 -5.38
C ASP A 9 -10.84 -3.06 -4.18
N GLY A 10 -9.89 -2.31 -3.58
CA GLY A 10 -10.17 -1.29 -2.57
C GLY A 10 -10.65 -1.82 -1.22
N PHE A 11 -11.33 -0.94 -0.48
CA PHE A 11 -11.71 -1.17 0.92
C PHE A 11 -12.63 -2.39 1.10
N GLY A 12 -12.37 -3.19 2.13
CA GLY A 12 -13.12 -4.41 2.43
C GLY A 12 -12.74 -5.63 1.58
N LYS A 13 -11.84 -5.46 0.59
CA LYS A 13 -11.33 -6.55 -0.25
C LYS A 13 -9.81 -6.61 -0.26
N SER A 14 -9.17 -5.50 -0.59
CA SER A 14 -7.72 -5.36 -0.60
C SER A 14 -7.17 -5.19 0.81
N ALA A 15 -5.95 -5.68 1.03
CA ALA A 15 -5.19 -5.28 2.21
C ALA A 15 -4.81 -3.81 2.08
N TYR A 16 -4.82 -3.10 3.21
CA TYR A 16 -4.52 -1.68 3.27
C TYR A 16 -3.86 -1.31 4.59
N LEU A 17 -3.07 -0.24 4.53
CA LEU A 17 -2.54 0.46 5.69
C LEU A 17 -3.03 1.90 5.63
N HIS A 18 -3.48 2.41 6.77
CA HIS A 18 -3.92 3.79 6.92
C HIS A 18 -3.20 4.43 8.11
N ASN A 19 -3.15 5.76 8.13
CA ASN A 19 -2.42 6.55 9.12
C ASN A 19 -0.94 6.17 9.19
N LEU A 20 -0.28 6.01 8.03
CA LEU A 20 1.14 5.70 7.95
C LEU A 20 1.98 6.83 8.56
N LYS A 21 2.77 6.48 9.57
CA LYS A 21 3.68 7.37 10.28
C LYS A 21 5.03 6.70 10.47
N TYR A 22 6.06 7.52 10.65
CA TYR A 22 7.40 7.07 11.02
C TYR A 22 7.86 7.80 12.29
N ALA A 23 8.72 7.17 13.07
CA ALA A 23 9.38 7.80 14.20
C ALA A 23 10.69 8.45 13.71
N ASP A 24 10.85 9.74 13.99
CA ASP A 24 12.09 10.47 13.70
C ASP A 24 13.18 10.19 14.76
N VAL A 25 14.36 10.79 14.63
CA VAL A 25 15.49 10.71 15.58
C VAL A 25 15.07 11.09 17.01
N ASP A 26 14.11 12.02 17.13
CA ASP A 26 13.56 12.47 18.40
C ASP A 26 12.46 11.54 18.96
N LEU A 27 12.23 10.37 18.34
CA LEU A 27 11.16 9.42 18.66
C LEU A 27 9.74 10.03 18.54
N VAL A 28 9.61 11.09 17.76
CA VAL A 28 8.33 11.75 17.47
C VAL A 28 7.72 11.11 16.22
N ASN A 29 6.44 10.74 16.32
CA ASN A 29 5.68 10.24 15.17
C ASN A 29 5.40 11.38 14.18
N ARG A 30 5.88 11.24 12.95
CA ARG A 30 5.65 12.15 11.83
C ARG A 30 4.81 11.46 10.75
N ASP A 31 3.96 12.23 10.08
CA ASP A 31 3.22 11.74 8.93
C ASP A 31 4.17 11.43 7.77
N ALA A 32 3.93 10.32 7.08
CA ALA A 32 4.73 9.90 5.92
C ALA A 32 4.35 10.66 4.65
N ASP A 33 4.24 12.00 4.70
CA ASP A 33 3.69 12.84 3.62
C ASP A 33 4.48 12.72 2.29
N ASN A 34 5.78 12.42 2.37
CA ASN A 34 6.66 12.25 1.21
C ASN A 34 6.88 10.77 0.83
N ALA A 35 6.00 9.87 1.29
CA ALA A 35 6.06 8.48 0.87
C ALA A 35 5.80 8.36 -0.64
N PHE A 36 6.54 7.47 -1.29
CA PHE A 36 6.38 7.20 -2.71
C PHE A 36 6.32 5.69 -2.99
N ARG A 37 5.65 5.35 -4.09
CA ARG A 37 5.40 3.98 -4.49
C ARG A 37 6.62 3.39 -5.17
N ILE A 38 7.06 2.23 -4.70
CA ILE A 38 8.04 1.36 -5.38
C ILE A 38 7.43 -0.02 -5.54
N VAL A 39 7.29 -0.48 -6.78
CA VAL A 39 6.81 -1.83 -7.13
C VAL A 39 7.76 -2.41 -8.15
N THR A 40 8.48 -3.49 -7.80
CA THR A 40 9.49 -4.07 -8.70
C THR A 40 8.89 -5.05 -9.71
N ASN A 41 7.75 -5.67 -9.39
CA ASN A 41 7.06 -6.59 -10.31
C ASN A 41 5.53 -6.39 -10.28
N PRO A 42 5.00 -5.41 -11.04
CA PRO A 42 3.58 -5.06 -11.03
C PRO A 42 2.67 -6.17 -11.57
N GLY A 43 3.20 -7.14 -12.31
CA GLY A 43 2.42 -8.31 -12.78
C GLY A 43 2.15 -9.34 -11.69
N CYS A 44 3.01 -9.39 -10.65
CA CYS A 44 2.90 -10.32 -9.53
C CYS A 44 2.16 -9.73 -8.33
N TYR A 45 2.42 -8.46 -8.05
CA TYR A 45 1.86 -7.75 -6.91
C TYR A 45 1.80 -6.27 -7.24
N ASP A 46 0.88 -5.56 -6.60
CA ASP A 46 0.77 -4.12 -6.80
C ASP A 46 0.52 -3.40 -5.48
N LEU A 47 0.78 -2.10 -5.51
CA LEU A 47 0.54 -1.16 -4.42
C LEU A 47 -0.08 0.09 -5.03
N GLN A 48 -1.18 0.58 -4.48
CA GLN A 48 -1.77 1.86 -4.86
C GLN A 48 -1.78 2.79 -3.66
N MET A 49 -1.03 3.88 -3.78
CA MET A 49 -1.15 5.01 -2.86
C MET A 49 -2.32 5.86 -3.28
N LYS A 50 -3.17 6.25 -2.32
CA LYS A 50 -4.21 7.25 -2.56
C LYS A 50 -3.78 8.58 -1.97
N ASP A 51 -4.42 9.65 -2.43
CA ASP A 51 -4.28 10.96 -1.82
C ASP A 51 -4.57 10.90 -0.32
N LYS A 52 -3.84 11.72 0.43
CA LYS A 52 -4.01 11.85 1.87
C LYS A 52 -5.45 12.29 2.15
N ASP A 53 -6.17 11.47 2.91
CA ASP A 53 -7.52 11.79 3.38
C ASP A 53 -7.45 12.19 4.86
N ALA A 54 -8.29 13.13 5.29
CA ALA A 54 -8.28 13.59 6.68
C ALA A 54 -8.61 12.48 7.70
N ARG A 55 -9.35 11.43 7.30
CA ARG A 55 -9.73 10.29 8.14
C ARG A 55 -8.73 9.15 8.07
N TYR A 56 -8.10 8.94 6.91
CA TYR A 56 -7.21 7.80 6.66
C TYR A 56 -5.72 8.18 6.65
N GLY A 57 -5.39 9.47 6.75
CA GLY A 57 -4.03 9.98 6.66
C GLY A 57 -3.34 9.54 5.37
N VAL A 58 -2.02 9.39 5.43
CA VAL A 58 -1.26 8.71 4.37
C VAL A 58 -1.64 7.24 4.39
N ASN A 59 -2.19 6.76 3.27
CA ASN A 59 -2.74 5.41 3.15
C ASN A 59 -2.40 4.78 1.80
N PHE A 60 -2.33 3.45 1.79
CA PHE A 60 -2.15 2.70 0.57
C PHE A 60 -2.80 1.32 0.65
N PHE A 61 -3.24 0.85 -0.50
CA PHE A 61 -3.71 -0.50 -0.72
C PHE A 61 -2.57 -1.33 -1.31
N TYR A 62 -2.48 -2.60 -0.96
CA TYR A 62 -1.49 -3.51 -1.52
C TYR A 62 -2.03 -4.93 -1.59
N GLY A 63 -1.47 -5.73 -2.50
CA GLY A 63 -1.80 -7.14 -2.55
C GLY A 63 -1.40 -7.83 -3.84
N CYS A 64 -1.73 -9.12 -3.88
CA CYS A 64 -1.50 -10.00 -5.02
C CYS A 64 -2.59 -11.07 -5.10
N PRO A 65 -2.91 -11.58 -6.30
CA PRO A 65 -3.89 -12.66 -6.50
C PRO A 65 -3.37 -14.06 -6.13
N GLY A 66 -2.14 -14.17 -5.60
CA GLY A 66 -1.46 -15.45 -5.35
C GLY A 66 -0.85 -16.04 -6.62
N TYR A 67 -1.65 -16.23 -7.67
CA TYR A 67 -1.22 -16.61 -9.02
C TYR A 67 -1.64 -15.55 -10.04
N SER A 68 -0.74 -15.21 -10.97
CA SER A 68 -1.00 -14.26 -12.05
C SER A 68 -0.19 -14.68 -13.27
N ASP A 69 -0.83 -14.82 -14.44
CA ASP A 69 -0.14 -15.10 -15.71
C ASP A 69 0.77 -13.95 -16.16
N LEU A 70 0.54 -12.74 -15.62
CA LEU A 70 1.38 -11.56 -15.84
C LEU A 70 2.63 -11.55 -14.96
N CYS A 71 2.71 -12.45 -13.97
CA CYS A 71 3.85 -12.61 -13.08
C CYS A 71 4.94 -13.42 -13.78
N LEU A 72 5.72 -12.76 -14.63
CA LEU A 72 6.87 -13.39 -15.30
C LEU A 72 7.99 -13.65 -14.27
N LYS A 73 8.59 -14.85 -14.37
CA LYS A 73 9.70 -15.31 -13.51
C LYS A 73 11.04 -14.73 -13.92
#